data_AF-A0A2P9H306-F1
#
_entry.id   AF-A0A2P9H306-F1
#
_cell.length_a   1.000
_cell.length_b   1.000
_cell.length_c   1.000
_cell.angle_alpha   90.00
_cell.angle_beta   90.00
_cell.angle_gamma   90.00
#
_symmetry.space_group_name_H-M   'P 1'
#
loop_
_entity.id
_entity.type
_entity.pdbx_description
1 polymer ?
#
loop_
_entity_poly.entity_id
_entity_poly.type
_entity_poly.pdbx_seq_one_letter_code
_entity_poly.pdbx_strand_id
1 'polypeptide(L)'
;MVGAHWFQYCDEPLGGREDGEDYNMGLVDISNRPYHALTQNFKNLNPVLELVHAGSAGQSKKGAASDAQGGKSTQKSSGDQPVRIVRADYRIDVSDQSLVEWEKGKTLLRGFIAPAPYVPFGDVHLTWRPEGFYLFSLSDTYVDPNFLEYKAGFPRSEAFQLHFTVEADGKPRHLAVYLIPENNSSYPDGFVIKPVLFRLQKGLPDQELSPEGHVQRIEKSLPHMAVEAFFPAKWFGVDELKPGMRLRANIALVSYFREFAMVWAGKPEMEQISDPQVFTEIVLE
;
A
#
# COMPACT_ATOMS: atom_id res chain seq x y z
N MET A 1 -13.30 -11.84 -0.64
CA MET A 1 -13.57 -11.77 -2.09
C MET A 1 -14.58 -12.85 -2.43
N VAL A 2 -15.65 -12.53 -3.16
CA VAL A 2 -16.72 -13.51 -3.51
C VAL A 2 -16.73 -13.88 -5.00
N GLY A 3 -15.82 -13.30 -5.79
CA GLY A 3 -15.67 -13.55 -7.22
C GLY A 3 -14.66 -12.58 -7.85
N ALA A 4 -14.20 -12.90 -9.05
CA ALA A 4 -13.36 -12.06 -9.89
C ALA A 4 -13.75 -12.28 -11.36
N HIS A 5 -13.75 -11.21 -12.16
CA HIS A 5 -14.06 -11.29 -13.59
C HIS A 5 -12.84 -10.90 -14.43
N TRP A 6 -12.73 -11.54 -15.59
CA TRP A 6 -11.75 -11.18 -16.61
C TRP A 6 -12.36 -10.11 -17.52
N PHE A 7 -11.76 -8.93 -17.54
CA PHE A 7 -12.02 -7.91 -18.55
C PHE A 7 -10.93 -8.05 -19.62
N GLN A 8 -11.23 -8.36 -20.87
CA GLN A 8 -12.54 -8.53 -21.52
C GLN A 8 -12.57 -9.78 -22.42
N TYR A 9 -13.67 -10.03 -23.12
CA TYR A 9 -13.81 -11.27 -23.90
C TYR A 9 -12.88 -11.32 -25.11
N CYS A 10 -12.74 -10.22 -25.85
CA CYS A 10 -11.94 -10.13 -27.08
C CYS A 10 -10.81 -9.11 -26.91
N ASP A 11 -9.70 -9.30 -27.63
CA ASP A 11 -8.68 -8.26 -27.81
C ASP A 11 -9.29 -6.96 -28.34
N GLU A 12 -8.61 -5.86 -28.07
CA GLU A 12 -9.00 -4.56 -28.59
C GLU A 12 -8.75 -4.45 -30.10
N PRO A 13 -9.50 -3.57 -30.80
CA PRO A 13 -9.35 -3.41 -32.24
C PRO A 13 -7.92 -3.00 -32.60
N LEU A 14 -7.41 -3.55 -33.70
CA LEU A 14 -6.12 -3.12 -34.26
C LEU A 14 -6.17 -1.62 -34.59
N GLY A 15 -5.27 -0.84 -34.01
CA GLY A 15 -5.28 0.62 -34.12
C GLY A 15 -6.00 1.34 -32.98
N GLY A 16 -6.45 0.59 -31.97
CA GLY A 16 -6.98 1.08 -30.71
C GLY A 16 -8.47 1.40 -30.72
N ARG A 17 -9.03 1.49 -29.51
CA ARG A 17 -10.37 2.00 -29.21
C ARG A 17 -10.44 3.53 -29.35
N GLU A 18 -11.62 4.11 -29.15
CA GLU A 18 -11.82 5.58 -29.14
C GLU A 18 -10.96 6.31 -28.09
N ASP A 19 -10.67 5.63 -26.97
CA ASP A 19 -9.79 6.10 -25.89
C ASP A 19 -8.31 5.77 -26.13
N GLY A 20 -7.98 5.10 -27.24
CA GLY A 20 -6.61 4.78 -27.67
C GLY A 20 -6.04 3.48 -27.10
N GLU A 21 -6.81 2.73 -26.30
CA GLU A 21 -6.37 1.41 -25.79
C GLU A 21 -6.26 0.38 -26.93
N ASP A 22 -5.11 -0.32 -27.02
CA ASP A 22 -4.78 -1.34 -28.04
C ASP A 22 -4.13 -2.57 -27.38
N TYR A 23 -4.85 -3.18 -26.44
CA TYR A 23 -4.38 -4.29 -25.62
C TYR A 23 -4.74 -5.68 -26.17
N ASN A 24 -3.77 -6.60 -26.05
CA ASN A 24 -3.98 -8.04 -26.18
C ASN A 24 -4.32 -8.64 -24.80
N MET A 25 -5.59 -8.54 -24.41
CA MET A 25 -6.09 -9.03 -23.12
C MET A 25 -7.41 -9.80 -23.25
N GLY A 26 -7.81 -10.19 -24.46
CA GLY A 26 -8.97 -11.02 -24.70
C GLY A 26 -8.79 -12.47 -24.23
N LEU A 27 -9.90 -13.18 -24.06
CA LEU A 27 -9.91 -14.64 -24.09
C LEU A 27 -9.76 -15.16 -25.54
N VAL A 28 -10.14 -14.34 -26.52
CA VAL A 28 -9.96 -14.54 -27.95
C VAL A 28 -9.29 -13.33 -28.60
N ASP A 29 -8.57 -13.56 -29.70
CA ASP A 29 -8.00 -12.49 -30.51
C ASP A 29 -9.05 -11.79 -31.40
N ILE A 30 -8.64 -10.74 -32.12
CA ILE A 30 -9.49 -9.98 -33.07
C ILE A 30 -10.07 -10.82 -34.22
N SER A 31 -9.55 -12.04 -34.45
CA SER A 31 -10.06 -13.01 -35.41
C SER A 31 -10.92 -14.09 -34.75
N ASN A 32 -11.34 -13.89 -33.50
CA ASN A 32 -12.11 -14.83 -32.68
C ASN A 32 -11.39 -16.18 -32.46
N ARG A 33 -10.05 -16.18 -32.43
CA ARG A 33 -9.27 -17.38 -32.10
C ARG A 33 -8.92 -17.36 -30.61
N PRO A 34 -9.18 -18.45 -29.87
CA PRO A 34 -8.93 -18.48 -28.43
C PRO A 34 -7.42 -18.50 -28.11
N TYR A 35 -7.04 -17.79 -27.06
CA TYR A 35 -5.74 -17.97 -26.42
C TYR A 35 -5.76 -19.30 -25.64
N HIS A 36 -5.41 -20.39 -26.32
CA HIS A 36 -5.56 -21.76 -25.79
C HIS A 36 -4.93 -21.96 -24.40
N ALA A 37 -3.73 -21.43 -24.16
CA ALA A 37 -3.10 -21.54 -22.84
C ALA A 37 -3.93 -20.86 -21.73
N LEU A 38 -4.42 -19.65 -21.98
CA LEU A 38 -5.24 -18.88 -21.02
C LEU A 38 -6.59 -19.59 -20.76
N THR A 39 -7.32 -19.90 -21.82
CA THR A 39 -8.63 -20.57 -21.73
C THR A 39 -8.55 -21.94 -21.08
N GLN A 40 -7.47 -22.71 -21.33
CA GLN A 40 -7.26 -24.00 -20.67
C GLN A 40 -6.96 -23.85 -19.17
N ASN A 41 -6.21 -22.82 -18.77
CA ASN A 41 -6.02 -22.51 -17.34
C ASN A 41 -7.34 -22.17 -16.65
N PHE A 42 -8.19 -21.37 -17.28
CA PHE A 42 -9.52 -21.04 -16.75
C PHE A 42 -10.38 -22.30 -16.62
N LYS A 43 -10.38 -23.15 -17.65
CA LYS A 43 -11.10 -24.43 -17.65
C LYS A 43 -10.65 -25.38 -16.52
N ASN A 44 -9.36 -25.37 -16.20
CA ASN A 44 -8.80 -26.20 -15.12
C ASN A 44 -9.04 -25.60 -13.73
N LEU A 45 -8.99 -24.27 -13.60
CA LEU A 45 -9.09 -23.56 -12.32
C LEU A 45 -10.55 -23.40 -11.87
N ASN A 46 -11.45 -22.99 -12.76
CA ASN A 46 -12.83 -22.63 -12.40
C ASN A 46 -13.57 -23.73 -11.64
N PRO A 47 -13.49 -25.03 -12.00
CA PRO A 47 -14.17 -26.09 -11.28
C PRO A 47 -13.69 -26.31 -9.85
N VAL A 48 -12.46 -25.86 -9.52
CA VAL A 48 -11.85 -26.04 -8.20
C VAL A 48 -11.80 -24.75 -7.38
N LEU A 49 -12.35 -23.64 -7.88
CA LEU A 49 -12.31 -22.34 -7.20
C LEU A 49 -12.90 -22.40 -5.79
N GLU A 50 -14.01 -23.13 -5.59
CA GLU A 50 -14.60 -23.28 -4.25
C GLU A 50 -13.67 -24.02 -3.28
N LEU A 51 -12.90 -25.00 -3.76
CA LEU A 51 -11.90 -25.70 -2.94
C LEU A 51 -10.71 -24.80 -2.63
N VAL A 52 -10.26 -24.01 -3.60
CA VAL A 52 -9.20 -23.00 -3.41
C VAL A 52 -9.66 -21.96 -2.38
N HIS A 53 -10.88 -21.46 -2.51
CA HIS A 53 -11.48 -20.49 -1.59
C HIS A 53 -11.63 -21.08 -0.18
N ALA A 54 -12.20 -22.28 -0.03
CA ALA A 54 -12.29 -22.96 1.25
C ALA A 54 -10.92 -23.23 1.88
N GLY A 55 -9.92 -23.59 1.06
CA GLY A 55 -8.54 -23.80 1.49
C GLY A 55 -7.79 -22.51 1.87
N SER A 56 -8.21 -21.36 1.33
CA SER A 56 -7.59 -20.06 1.60
C SER A 56 -7.77 -19.60 3.06
N ALA A 57 -8.85 -20.04 3.72
CA ALA A 57 -9.06 -19.82 5.15
C ALA A 57 -7.98 -20.49 6.01
N GLY A 58 -7.42 -21.62 5.53
CA GLY A 58 -6.34 -22.36 6.19
C GLY A 58 -4.93 -21.87 5.86
N GLN A 59 -4.73 -21.26 4.69
CA GLN A 59 -3.46 -20.61 4.34
C GLN A 59 -3.31 -19.24 4.98
N SER A 60 -4.42 -18.50 5.10
CA SER A 60 -4.51 -17.38 6.03
C SER A 60 -4.09 -17.88 7.40
N LYS A 61 -4.61 -19.01 7.90
CA LYS A 61 -4.18 -19.62 9.17
C LYS A 61 -2.81 -20.32 9.23
N LYS A 62 -1.96 -20.27 8.21
CA LYS A 62 -0.52 -20.63 8.36
C LYS A 62 0.41 -19.42 8.16
N GLY A 63 -0.13 -18.31 7.68
CA GLY A 63 0.41 -16.96 7.91
C GLY A 63 -0.32 -16.18 9.03
N ALA A 64 -1.35 -16.77 9.65
CA ALA A 64 -2.31 -16.19 10.60
C ALA A 64 -3.02 -17.31 11.42
N ALA A 65 -2.30 -18.37 11.80
CA ALA A 65 -2.53 -19.01 13.10
C ALA A 65 -1.32 -18.57 13.92
N SER A 66 -1.37 -17.43 14.57
CA SER A 66 -2.55 -16.79 15.18
C SER A 66 -3.45 -15.98 14.24
N ASP A 67 -4.77 -16.06 14.43
CA ASP A 67 -5.81 -15.07 14.02
C ASP A 67 -6.87 -15.57 13.02
N ALA A 68 -8.13 -15.79 13.36
CA ALA A 68 -8.85 -15.59 14.60
C ALA A 68 -9.96 -16.65 14.70
N GLN A 69 -10.18 -17.14 15.91
CA GLN A 69 -11.47 -17.68 16.31
C GLN A 69 -12.13 -16.52 17.07
N GLY A 70 -13.36 -16.17 16.69
CA GLY A 70 -14.13 -15.16 17.38
C GLY A 70 -14.16 -15.45 18.88
N GLY A 71 -13.40 -14.66 19.62
CA GLY A 71 -13.15 -14.82 21.04
C GLY A 71 -12.25 -13.68 21.45
N LYS A 72 -12.68 -12.92 22.46
CA LYS A 72 -11.96 -11.79 23.05
C LYS A 72 -10.47 -12.13 23.22
N SER A 73 -9.59 -11.64 22.35
CA SER A 73 -8.14 -11.65 22.57
C SER A 73 -7.62 -10.21 22.63
N THR A 74 -7.86 -9.60 23.79
CA THR A 74 -6.86 -8.67 24.34
C THR A 74 -5.63 -9.49 24.73
N GLN A 75 -4.74 -9.80 23.79
CA GLN A 75 -3.43 -10.38 24.15
C GLN A 75 -2.42 -10.30 23.02
N LYS A 76 -1.44 -9.40 23.19
CA LYS A 76 -0.09 -9.54 22.64
C LYS A 76 0.43 -10.95 22.94
N SER A 77 0.80 -11.71 21.92
CA SER A 77 1.77 -12.79 22.07
C SER A 77 3.14 -12.29 21.60
N SER A 78 4.02 -12.09 22.57
CA SER A 78 5.44 -11.79 22.42
C SER A 78 6.24 -12.99 21.85
N GLY A 79 5.81 -13.57 20.74
CA GLY A 79 6.37 -14.80 20.19
C GLY A 79 6.26 -14.98 18.68
N ASP A 80 5.81 -13.96 17.93
CA ASP A 80 5.81 -14.04 16.48
C ASP A 80 7.22 -13.81 15.93
N GLN A 81 7.63 -14.60 14.93
CA GLN A 81 8.96 -14.45 14.34
C GLN A 81 9.07 -13.05 13.69
N PRO A 82 10.23 -12.37 13.78
CA PRO A 82 10.40 -11.07 13.15
C PRO A 82 10.06 -11.13 11.65
N VAL A 83 9.31 -10.16 11.15
CA VAL A 83 9.01 -10.07 9.73
C VAL A 83 10.29 -9.72 8.99
N ARG A 84 10.65 -10.54 8.00
CA ARG A 84 11.84 -10.33 7.18
C ARG A 84 11.56 -9.29 6.11
N ILE A 85 12.35 -8.22 6.10
CA ILE A 85 12.30 -7.19 5.06
C ILE A 85 13.49 -7.41 4.14
N VAL A 86 13.20 -7.81 2.91
CA VAL A 86 14.22 -8.15 1.92
C VAL A 86 14.93 -6.89 1.45
N ARG A 87 16.26 -6.93 1.35
CA ARG A 87 17.05 -5.87 0.74
C ARG A 87 16.80 -5.76 -0.76
N ALA A 88 16.69 -4.53 -1.28
CA ALA A 88 16.62 -4.31 -2.71
C ALA A 88 17.98 -4.58 -3.38
N ASP A 89 17.96 -5.27 -4.51
CA ASP A 89 19.16 -5.58 -5.30
C ASP A 89 19.84 -4.30 -5.81
N TYR A 90 19.03 -3.32 -6.19
CA TYR A 90 19.45 -2.02 -6.71
C TYR A 90 18.71 -0.89 -5.99
N ARG A 91 19.17 0.34 -6.22
CA ARG A 91 18.49 1.54 -5.75
C ARG A 91 17.23 1.74 -6.58
N ILE A 92 16.11 2.03 -5.91
CA ILE A 92 14.85 2.35 -6.56
C ILE A 92 14.80 3.87 -6.82
N ASP A 93 14.50 4.28 -8.05
CA ASP A 93 14.31 5.68 -8.41
C ASP A 93 12.87 6.11 -8.16
N VAL A 94 12.63 6.72 -7.00
CA VAL A 94 11.30 7.18 -6.60
C VAL A 94 10.78 8.39 -7.39
N SER A 95 11.47 8.82 -8.45
CA SER A 95 11.09 10.00 -9.27
C SER A 95 10.66 9.66 -10.70
N ASP A 96 10.69 8.38 -11.08
CA ASP A 96 10.56 7.95 -12.47
C ASP A 96 9.11 7.67 -12.95
N GLN A 97 8.11 7.88 -12.09
CA GLN A 97 6.69 7.57 -12.34
C GLN A 97 6.43 6.07 -12.62
N SER A 98 7.29 5.20 -12.14
CA SER A 98 7.23 3.76 -12.39
C SER A 98 7.22 2.98 -11.08
N LEU A 99 6.76 1.72 -11.16
CA LEU A 99 6.93 0.74 -10.10
C LEU A 99 7.58 -0.54 -10.63
N VAL A 100 8.19 -0.49 -11.82
CA VAL A 100 8.73 -1.68 -12.51
C VAL A 100 9.91 -2.29 -11.74
N GLU A 101 10.68 -1.45 -11.05
CA GLU A 101 11.84 -1.81 -10.25
C GLU A 101 11.50 -2.68 -9.01
N TRP A 102 10.24 -2.69 -8.60
CA TRP A 102 9.80 -3.44 -7.43
C TRP A 102 9.63 -4.93 -7.70
N GLU A 103 10.35 -5.74 -6.93
CA GLU A 103 10.07 -7.17 -6.76
C GLU A 103 8.82 -7.38 -5.89
N LYS A 104 7.64 -7.11 -6.46
CA LYS A 104 6.35 -7.05 -5.73
C LYS A 104 6.08 -8.31 -4.89
N GLY A 105 6.40 -9.49 -5.42
CA GLY A 105 6.20 -10.75 -4.69
C GLY A 105 7.03 -10.90 -3.41
N LYS A 106 8.21 -10.26 -3.33
CA LYS A 106 9.12 -10.32 -2.17
C LYS A 106 8.91 -9.19 -1.18
N THR A 107 8.45 -8.05 -1.66
CA THR A 107 8.36 -6.80 -0.89
C THR A 107 6.99 -6.57 -0.26
N LEU A 108 5.96 -7.33 -0.68
CA LEU A 108 4.60 -7.22 -0.17
C LEU A 108 4.53 -7.55 1.33
N LEU A 109 4.08 -6.58 2.11
CA LEU A 109 3.75 -6.78 3.52
C LEU A 109 2.34 -7.40 3.64
N ARG A 110 2.21 -8.37 4.55
CA ARG A 110 0.95 -9.07 4.83
C ARG A 110 0.49 -8.77 6.25
N GLY A 111 -0.79 -9.05 6.52
CA GLY A 111 -1.37 -8.95 7.86
C GLY A 111 -1.97 -7.59 8.19
N PHE A 112 -2.19 -6.72 7.19
CA PHE A 112 -2.95 -5.48 7.41
C PHE A 112 -4.39 -5.80 7.86
N ILE A 113 -4.88 -4.99 8.79
CA ILE A 113 -6.21 -5.13 9.41
C ILE A 113 -7.00 -3.85 9.16
N ALA A 114 -8.26 -3.98 8.77
CA ALA A 114 -9.23 -2.89 8.68
C ALA A 114 -10.39 -3.12 9.68
N PRO A 115 -11.12 -2.06 10.09
CA PRO A 115 -12.30 -2.22 10.93
C PRO A 115 -13.36 -3.08 10.25
N ALA A 116 -13.94 -4.05 10.96
CA ALA A 116 -15.08 -4.80 10.44
C ALA A 116 -16.26 -3.85 10.12
N PRO A 117 -17.00 -4.05 9.01
CA PRO A 117 -16.95 -5.19 8.09
C PRO A 117 -15.97 -5.01 6.91
N TYR A 118 -15.14 -3.96 6.92
CA TYR A 118 -14.25 -3.61 5.83
C TYR A 118 -13.01 -4.51 5.78
N VAL A 119 -12.36 -4.51 4.62
CA VAL A 119 -11.09 -5.20 4.37
C VAL A 119 -10.01 -4.15 4.09
N PRO A 120 -8.72 -4.50 4.27
CA PRO A 120 -7.63 -3.66 3.79
C PRO A 120 -7.85 -3.26 2.33
N PHE A 121 -7.67 -1.97 2.05
CA PHE A 121 -8.03 -1.36 0.76
C PHE A 121 -6.82 -1.11 -0.14
N GLY A 122 -5.63 -1.59 0.24
CA GLY A 122 -4.44 -1.42 -0.56
C GLY A 122 -3.35 -2.43 -0.23
N ASP A 123 -2.46 -2.62 -1.19
CA ASP A 123 -1.21 -3.31 -0.98
C ASP A 123 -0.15 -2.33 -0.48
N VAL A 124 0.72 -2.80 0.42
CA VAL A 124 1.86 -2.04 0.94
C VAL A 124 3.10 -2.88 0.79
N HIS A 125 4.13 -2.29 0.19
CA HIS A 125 5.41 -2.93 -0.03
C HIS A 125 6.50 -2.19 0.73
N LEU A 126 7.44 -2.94 1.29
CA LEU A 126 8.58 -2.40 2.01
C LEU A 126 9.84 -3.15 1.61
N THR A 127 10.88 -2.40 1.28
CA THR A 127 12.24 -2.92 1.09
C THR A 127 13.24 -1.91 1.63
N TRP A 128 14.52 -2.26 1.63
CA TRP A 128 15.54 -1.43 2.22
C TRP A 128 16.87 -1.52 1.46
N ARG A 129 17.67 -0.48 1.67
CA ARG A 129 19.08 -0.39 1.30
C ARG A 129 19.82 0.33 2.43
N PRO A 130 21.16 0.32 2.46
CA PRO A 130 21.90 0.96 3.54
C PRO A 130 21.51 2.43 3.78
N GLU A 131 21.16 3.17 2.73
CA GLU A 131 20.72 4.56 2.80
C GLU A 131 19.33 4.78 3.43
N GLY A 132 18.45 3.77 3.46
CA GLY A 132 17.08 3.93 3.96
C GLY A 132 16.06 2.89 3.50
N PHE A 133 14.81 3.15 3.82
CA PHE A 133 13.66 2.33 3.44
C PHE A 133 13.02 2.85 2.16
N TYR A 134 12.61 1.93 1.30
CA TYR A 134 11.70 2.22 0.19
C TYR A 134 10.35 1.62 0.56
N LEU A 135 9.29 2.40 0.38
CA LEU A 135 7.92 1.99 0.67
C LEU A 135 7.03 2.46 -0.46
N PHE A 136 6.21 1.58 -1.03
CA PHE A 136 5.10 2.03 -1.87
C PHE A 136 3.78 1.41 -1.41
N SER A 137 2.69 2.11 -1.71
CA SER A 137 1.35 1.56 -1.61
C SER A 137 0.60 1.72 -2.92
N LEU A 138 -0.18 0.69 -3.26
CA LEU A 138 -1.19 0.71 -4.30
C LEU A 138 -2.55 0.50 -3.63
N SER A 139 -3.30 1.58 -3.48
CA SER A 139 -4.58 1.60 -2.76
C SER A 139 -5.76 1.85 -3.70
N ASP A 140 -6.87 1.16 -3.44
CA ASP A 140 -8.15 1.38 -4.12
C ASP A 140 -8.93 2.48 -3.38
N THR A 141 -8.79 3.71 -3.86
CA THR A 141 -9.42 4.89 -3.25
C THR A 141 -9.47 6.05 -4.23
N TYR A 142 -10.59 6.78 -4.19
CA TYR A 142 -10.89 7.90 -5.05
C TYR A 142 -11.10 9.18 -4.22
N VAL A 143 -10.91 10.34 -4.85
CA VAL A 143 -11.26 11.63 -4.25
C VAL A 143 -11.97 12.52 -5.27
N ASP A 144 -13.08 13.12 -4.85
CA ASP A 144 -13.63 14.33 -5.46
C ASP A 144 -13.54 15.44 -4.41
N PRO A 145 -12.64 16.42 -4.55
CA PRO A 145 -12.49 17.48 -3.56
C PRO A 145 -13.77 18.26 -3.29
N ASN A 146 -14.71 18.29 -4.25
CA ASN A 146 -15.97 19.02 -4.13
C ASN A 146 -16.97 18.36 -3.17
N PHE A 147 -16.72 17.12 -2.71
CA PHE A 147 -17.55 16.47 -1.69
C PHE A 147 -17.38 17.07 -0.30
N LEU A 148 -16.35 17.90 -0.10
CA LEU A 148 -16.07 18.56 1.16
C LEU A 148 -16.04 20.08 0.99
N GLU A 149 -16.75 20.80 1.85
CA GLU A 149 -16.62 22.26 1.91
C GLU A 149 -15.35 22.64 2.69
N TYR A 150 -14.43 23.37 2.04
CA TYR A 150 -13.24 23.96 2.68
C TYR A 150 -12.92 25.32 2.07
N LYS A 151 -12.32 26.23 2.86
CA LYS A 151 -12.11 27.64 2.48
C LYS A 151 -10.67 28.01 2.13
N ALA A 152 -9.69 27.23 2.61
CA ALA A 152 -8.27 27.49 2.38
C ALA A 152 -7.70 26.41 1.46
N GLY A 153 -6.99 25.44 2.01
CA GLY A 153 -6.59 24.21 1.31
C GLY A 153 -7.47 23.03 1.72
N PHE A 154 -7.40 21.97 0.92
CA PHE A 154 -8.02 20.69 1.27
C PHE A 154 -7.48 20.23 2.63
N PRO A 155 -8.32 19.91 3.63
CA PRO A 155 -7.83 19.60 4.96
C PRO A 155 -6.99 18.33 4.96
N ARG A 156 -5.76 18.40 5.47
CA ARG A 156 -4.84 17.26 5.56
C ARG A 156 -5.44 16.06 6.31
N SER A 157 -6.29 16.30 7.30
CA SER A 157 -7.01 15.27 8.05
C SER A 157 -8.06 14.51 7.23
N GLU A 158 -8.41 15.01 6.05
CA GLU A 158 -9.37 14.43 5.09
C GLU A 158 -8.65 13.83 3.88
N ALA A 159 -7.33 14.02 3.77
CA ALA A 159 -6.53 13.50 2.68
C ALA A 159 -6.28 12.01 2.86
N PHE A 160 -5.88 11.33 1.78
CA PHE A 160 -5.22 10.04 1.91
C PHE A 160 -3.92 10.21 2.71
N GLN A 161 -3.65 9.26 3.60
CA GLN A 161 -2.54 9.32 4.56
C GLN A 161 -1.79 8.00 4.55
N LEU A 162 -0.47 8.06 4.54
CA LEU A 162 0.42 6.93 4.75
C LEU A 162 1.35 7.26 5.90
N HIS A 163 1.23 6.50 6.97
CA HIS A 163 2.02 6.64 8.18
C HIS A 163 3.04 5.53 8.28
N PHE A 164 4.29 5.89 8.52
CA PHE A 164 5.37 4.95 8.75
C PHE A 164 6.13 5.34 10.01
N THR A 165 6.07 4.47 11.01
CA THR A 165 6.76 4.65 12.27
C THR A 165 7.79 3.55 12.44
N VAL A 166 9.05 3.93 12.69
CA VAL A 166 10.13 3.00 13.02
C VAL A 166 10.71 3.37 14.38
N GLU A 167 10.86 2.36 15.22
CA GLU A 167 11.62 2.44 16.45
C GLU A 167 13.03 1.90 16.24
N ALA A 168 14.00 2.78 16.45
CA ALA A 168 15.41 2.44 16.55
C ALA A 168 15.96 3.03 17.87
N ASP A 169 16.81 2.27 18.55
CA ASP A 169 17.36 2.63 19.87
C ASP A 169 16.30 3.01 20.91
N GLY A 170 15.16 2.29 20.89
CA GLY A 170 14.03 2.51 21.80
C GLY A 170 13.28 3.83 21.58
N LYS A 171 13.54 4.53 20.47
CA LYS A 171 12.90 5.82 20.14
C LYS A 171 12.05 5.68 18.87
N PRO A 172 10.72 5.81 18.97
CA PRO A 172 9.85 5.80 17.80
C PRO A 172 10.00 7.13 17.04
N ARG A 173 10.10 7.04 15.73
CA ARG A 173 10.14 8.20 14.82
C ARG A 173 9.09 7.99 13.74
N HIS A 174 8.16 8.94 13.66
CA HIS A 174 6.94 8.85 12.86
C HIS A 174 7.02 9.80 11.68
N LEU A 175 6.92 9.25 10.47
CA LEU A 175 6.76 9.99 9.24
C LEU A 175 5.34 9.78 8.69
N ALA A 176 4.80 10.80 8.05
CA ALA A 176 3.49 10.75 7.42
C ALA A 176 3.54 11.44 6.05
N VAL A 177 3.05 10.73 5.04
CA VAL A 177 2.79 11.27 3.71
C VAL A 177 1.29 11.54 3.59
N TYR A 178 0.95 12.69 3.04
CA TYR A 178 -0.43 13.03 2.69
C TYR A 178 -0.52 13.34 1.21
N LEU A 179 -1.60 12.90 0.58
CA LEU A 179 -1.88 13.20 -0.82
C LEU A 179 -2.99 14.25 -0.88
N ILE A 180 -2.61 15.50 -1.13
CA ILE A 180 -3.48 16.67 -1.04
C ILE A 180 -4.02 17.01 -2.44
N PRO A 181 -5.33 17.00 -2.66
CA PRO A 181 -5.92 17.54 -3.86
C PRO A 181 -5.78 19.06 -3.90
N GLU A 182 -5.36 19.59 -5.05
CA GLU A 182 -5.25 21.02 -5.34
C GLU A 182 -5.89 21.34 -6.68
N ASN A 183 -6.73 22.36 -6.72
CA ASN A 183 -7.39 22.80 -7.95
C ASN A 183 -6.35 23.12 -9.03
N ASN A 184 -6.54 22.53 -10.20
CA ASN A 184 -5.68 22.70 -11.36
C ASN A 184 -6.48 22.42 -12.63
N SER A 185 -6.90 23.49 -13.31
CA SER A 185 -7.71 23.41 -14.53
C SER A 185 -7.01 22.76 -15.72
N SER A 186 -5.69 22.52 -15.64
CA SER A 186 -4.95 21.83 -16.70
C SER A 186 -5.15 20.30 -16.67
N TYR A 187 -5.69 19.74 -15.57
CA TYR A 187 -6.02 18.32 -15.46
C TYR A 187 -7.49 18.08 -15.82
N PRO A 188 -7.85 16.95 -16.45
CA PRO A 188 -9.23 16.64 -16.84
C PRO A 188 -10.23 16.70 -15.68
N ASP A 189 -9.83 16.23 -14.49
CA ASP A 189 -10.66 16.21 -13.28
C ASP A 189 -10.71 17.58 -12.57
N GLY A 190 -9.98 18.59 -13.08
CA GLY A 190 -9.94 19.94 -12.51
C GLY A 190 -9.06 20.10 -11.28
N PHE A 191 -8.35 19.04 -10.86
CA PHE A 191 -7.39 19.07 -9.76
C PHE A 191 -6.19 18.14 -10.00
N VAL A 192 -5.11 18.40 -9.27
CA VAL A 192 -3.93 17.55 -9.17
C VAL A 192 -3.78 17.06 -7.73
N ILE A 193 -3.22 15.88 -7.53
CA ILE A 193 -2.92 15.34 -6.20
C ILE A 193 -1.43 15.53 -5.94
N LYS A 194 -1.09 16.32 -4.92
CA LYS A 194 0.30 16.59 -4.52
C LYS A 194 0.68 15.83 -3.25
N PRO A 195 1.82 15.13 -3.24
CA PRO A 195 2.35 14.57 -2.01
C PRO A 195 2.94 15.68 -1.13
N VAL A 196 2.66 15.62 0.17
CA VAL A 196 3.34 16.38 1.22
C VAL A 196 3.84 15.43 2.29
N LEU A 197 4.97 15.76 2.91
CA LEU A 197 5.67 14.87 3.84
C LEU A 197 5.89 15.57 5.18
N PHE A 198 5.60 14.86 6.27
CA PHE A 198 5.73 15.38 7.62
C PHE A 198 6.47 14.41 8.53
N ARG A 199 7.20 14.96 9.50
CA ARG A 199 7.62 14.29 10.71
C ARG A 199 6.65 14.66 11.84
N LEU A 200 6.09 13.65 12.47
CA LEU A 200 5.11 13.79 13.55
C LEU A 200 5.75 13.44 14.89
N GLN A 201 5.53 14.27 15.91
CA GLN A 201 6.02 14.00 17.27
C GLN A 201 4.99 14.46 18.30
N LYS A 202 4.63 13.55 19.21
CA LYS A 202 3.63 13.82 20.24
C LYS A 202 4.00 15.05 21.07
N GLY A 203 3.08 16.02 21.13
CA GLY A 203 3.25 17.24 21.91
C GLY A 203 4.10 18.32 21.24
N LEU A 204 4.59 18.10 20.02
CA LEU A 204 5.24 19.12 19.20
C LEU A 204 4.39 19.42 17.95
N PRO A 205 4.53 20.62 17.36
CA PRO A 205 3.97 20.89 16.04
C PRO A 205 4.52 19.93 14.98
N ASP A 206 3.68 19.56 14.03
CA ASP A 206 4.09 18.75 12.89
C ASP A 206 5.16 19.49 12.07
N GLN A 207 6.25 18.78 11.75
CA GLN A 207 7.36 19.32 10.99
C GLN A 207 7.23 18.90 9.53
N GLU A 208 6.99 19.85 8.64
CA GLU A 208 7.03 19.60 7.19
C GLU A 208 8.46 19.32 6.72
N LEU A 209 8.60 18.36 5.81
CA LEU A 209 9.84 17.99 5.13
C LEU A 209 9.64 18.13 3.61
N SER A 210 10.71 18.36 2.87
CA SER A 210 10.60 18.38 1.40
C SER A 210 10.24 16.97 0.88
N PRO A 211 9.18 16.81 0.07
CA PRO A 211 8.86 15.55 -0.59
C PRO A 211 9.76 15.29 -1.82
N GLU A 212 10.49 16.29 -2.32
CA GLU A 212 11.32 16.17 -3.52
C GLU A 212 12.41 15.10 -3.36
N GLY A 213 12.45 14.15 -4.30
CA GLY A 213 13.35 13.00 -4.26
C GLY A 213 13.03 11.96 -3.17
N HIS A 214 11.92 12.13 -2.45
CA HIS A 214 11.52 11.29 -1.34
C HIS A 214 10.12 10.70 -1.48
N VAL A 215 9.18 11.39 -2.12
CA VAL A 215 7.79 10.95 -2.22
C VAL A 215 7.24 11.32 -3.59
N GLN A 216 6.71 10.34 -4.29
CA GLN A 216 6.05 10.51 -5.57
C GLN A 216 4.69 9.83 -5.55
N ARG A 217 3.65 10.57 -5.96
CA ARG A 217 2.37 9.97 -6.35
C ARG A 217 2.49 9.52 -7.79
N ILE A 218 2.28 8.24 -8.07
CA ILE A 218 2.33 7.72 -9.43
C ILE A 218 1.11 8.24 -10.21
N GLU A 219 1.36 8.85 -11.36
CA GLU A 219 0.31 9.31 -12.25
C GLU A 219 -0.42 8.11 -12.87
N LYS A 220 -1.62 7.85 -12.36
CA LYS A 220 -2.57 6.90 -12.93
C LYS A 220 -3.95 7.51 -12.95
N SER A 221 -4.77 7.08 -13.92
CA SER A 221 -6.21 7.30 -13.89
C SER A 221 -6.80 6.69 -12.63
N LEU A 222 -7.78 7.38 -12.06
CA LEU A 222 -8.57 6.90 -10.93
C LEU A 222 -9.26 5.57 -11.29
N PRO A 223 -9.55 4.68 -10.32
CA PRO A 223 -9.65 4.92 -8.87
C PRO A 223 -8.44 4.48 -8.03
N HIS A 224 -7.26 4.27 -8.62
CA HIS A 224 -6.09 3.82 -7.85
C HIS A 224 -5.26 5.00 -7.34
N MET A 225 -4.92 4.95 -6.05
CA MET A 225 -3.96 5.85 -5.42
C MET A 225 -2.66 5.10 -5.18
N ALA A 226 -1.65 5.46 -5.97
CA ALA A 226 -0.32 4.89 -5.86
C ALA A 226 0.67 5.93 -5.34
N VAL A 227 1.34 5.63 -4.24
CA VAL A 227 2.39 6.47 -3.67
C VAL A 227 3.64 5.64 -3.45
N GLU A 228 4.77 6.18 -3.86
CA GLU A 228 6.09 5.61 -3.68
C GLU A 228 6.93 6.58 -2.86
N ALA A 229 7.72 6.06 -1.94
CA ALA A 229 8.52 6.86 -1.03
C ALA A 229 9.87 6.22 -0.70
N PHE A 230 10.87 7.08 -0.54
CA PHE A 230 12.18 6.78 0.02
C PHE A 230 12.39 7.57 1.31
N PHE A 231 12.60 6.85 2.41
CA PHE A 231 12.84 7.40 3.73
C PHE A 231 14.28 7.11 4.19
N PRO A 232 15.16 8.13 4.26
CA PRO A 232 16.53 7.97 4.73
C PRO A 232 16.61 7.33 6.11
N ALA A 233 17.56 6.41 6.30
CA ALA A 233 17.83 5.75 7.58
C ALA A 233 18.01 6.77 8.73
N LYS A 234 18.67 7.89 8.41
CA LYS A 234 18.95 8.98 9.36
C LYS A 234 17.69 9.65 9.89
N TRP A 235 16.58 9.64 9.14
CA TRP A 235 15.30 10.16 9.63
C TRP A 235 14.69 9.28 10.72
N PHE A 236 15.09 8.00 10.76
CA PHE A 236 14.81 7.08 11.85
C PHE A 236 15.95 6.99 12.88
N GLY A 237 16.92 7.91 12.80
CA GLY A 237 18.05 8.02 13.73
C GLY A 237 19.05 6.88 13.64
N VAL A 238 19.10 6.20 12.50
CA VAL A 238 20.11 5.18 12.18
C VAL A 238 21.02 5.75 11.09
N ASP A 239 22.34 5.65 11.26
CA ASP A 239 23.27 6.18 10.25
C ASP A 239 23.17 5.43 8.91
N GLU A 240 23.06 4.10 8.98
CA GLU A 240 23.00 3.19 7.85
C GLU A 240 22.28 1.89 8.27
N LEU A 241 21.35 1.41 7.44
CA LEU A 241 20.68 0.12 7.64
C LEU A 241 21.62 -1.05 7.27
N LYS A 242 21.56 -2.16 8.00
CA LYS A 242 22.48 -3.29 7.84
C LYS A 242 21.75 -4.64 7.86
N PRO A 243 22.26 -5.66 7.15
CA PRO A 243 21.71 -7.01 7.25
C PRO A 243 21.75 -7.51 8.69
N GLY A 244 20.70 -8.20 9.11
CA GLY A 244 20.50 -8.69 10.47
C GLY A 244 20.05 -7.64 11.48
N MET A 245 19.96 -6.36 11.10
CA MET A 245 19.45 -5.31 11.99
C MET A 245 17.99 -5.60 12.35
N ARG A 246 17.70 -5.55 13.66
CA ARG A 246 16.35 -5.73 14.20
C ARG A 246 15.79 -4.38 14.62
N LEU A 247 14.60 -4.06 14.13
CA LEU A 247 13.88 -2.83 14.42
C LEU A 247 12.44 -3.18 14.77
N ARG A 248 11.70 -2.20 15.28
CA ARG A 248 10.24 -2.34 15.42
C ARG A 248 9.56 -1.28 14.57
N ALA A 249 8.51 -1.64 13.86
CA ALA A 249 7.83 -0.71 12.97
C ALA A 249 6.31 -0.91 12.99
N ASN A 250 5.59 0.13 12.58
CA ASN A 250 4.19 0.04 12.22
C ASN A 250 3.91 0.90 10.99
N ILE A 251 2.97 0.47 10.17
CA ILE A 251 2.51 1.18 8.98
C ILE A 251 0.99 1.28 9.04
N ALA A 252 0.45 2.42 8.65
CA ALA A 252 -0.99 2.61 8.57
C ALA A 252 -1.37 3.50 7.39
N LEU A 253 -2.51 3.19 6.79
CA LEU A 253 -3.08 3.98 5.72
C LEU A 253 -4.48 4.43 6.10
N VAL A 254 -4.83 5.64 5.70
CA VAL A 254 -6.18 6.21 5.82
C VAL A 254 -6.60 6.71 4.45
N SER A 255 -7.78 6.32 3.99
CA SER A 255 -8.33 6.81 2.72
C SER A 255 -8.81 8.26 2.85
N TYR A 256 -9.15 8.87 1.72
CA TYR A 256 -9.79 10.19 1.72
C TYR A 256 -11.07 10.20 2.59
N PHE A 257 -11.37 11.38 3.13
CA PHE A 257 -12.49 11.65 4.04
C PHE A 257 -12.53 10.77 5.30
N ARG A 258 -11.40 10.10 5.61
CA ARG A 258 -11.28 9.09 6.68
C ARG A 258 -12.29 7.94 6.56
N GLU A 259 -12.70 7.59 5.33
CA GLU A 259 -13.68 6.52 5.11
C GLU A 259 -13.17 5.17 5.61
N PHE A 260 -11.91 4.86 5.31
CA PHE A 260 -11.26 3.61 5.67
C PHE A 260 -9.91 3.87 6.33
N ALA A 261 -9.57 3.00 7.27
CA ALA A 261 -8.24 2.89 7.83
C ALA A 261 -7.80 1.44 7.78
N MET A 262 -6.52 1.21 7.52
CA MET A 262 -5.89 -0.08 7.72
C MET A 262 -4.55 0.08 8.41
N VAL A 263 -4.22 -0.84 9.30
CA VAL A 263 -2.97 -0.85 10.07
C VAL A 263 -2.28 -2.17 9.92
N TRP A 264 -0.95 -2.14 9.94
CA TRP A 264 -0.16 -3.37 9.85
C TRP A 264 -0.21 -4.18 11.14
N ALA A 265 -0.23 -3.49 12.29
CA ALA A 265 -0.42 -4.12 13.59
C ALA A 265 -1.16 -3.19 14.57
N GLY A 266 -1.82 -3.81 15.55
CA GLY A 266 -2.68 -3.11 16.52
C GLY A 266 -4.12 -2.97 16.05
N LYS A 267 -4.84 -1.99 16.61
CA LYS A 267 -6.19 -1.64 16.14
C LYS A 267 -6.10 -0.56 15.07
N PRO A 268 -7.03 -0.54 14.10
CA PRO A 268 -7.12 0.50 13.06
C PRO A 268 -7.66 1.83 13.61
N GLU A 269 -6.99 2.37 14.63
CA GLU A 269 -7.26 3.64 15.29
C GLU A 269 -6.00 4.51 15.19
N MET A 270 -6.13 5.74 14.71
CA MET A 270 -4.98 6.60 14.37
C MET A 270 -4.08 6.92 15.56
N GLU A 271 -4.67 7.06 16.74
CA GLU A 271 -3.97 7.35 17.99
C GLU A 271 -3.02 6.22 18.41
N GLN A 272 -3.25 5.00 17.92
CA GLN A 272 -2.48 3.81 18.30
C GLN A 272 -1.27 3.55 17.40
N ILE A 273 -1.21 4.13 16.20
CA ILE A 273 -0.17 3.79 15.21
C ILE A 273 1.25 4.06 15.73
N SER A 274 1.40 5.09 16.56
CA SER A 274 2.66 5.50 17.17
C SER A 274 2.85 4.96 18.60
N ASP A 275 1.94 4.12 19.09
CA ASP A 275 2.11 3.40 20.35
C ASP A 275 3.13 2.26 20.14
N PRO A 276 4.31 2.28 20.80
CA PRO A 276 5.31 1.22 20.67
C PRO A 276 4.78 -0.17 21.05
N GLN A 277 3.65 -0.24 21.74
CA GLN A 277 2.99 -1.48 22.08
C GLN A 277 2.43 -2.23 20.87
N VAL A 278 2.12 -1.56 19.77
CA VAL A 278 1.53 -2.19 18.59
C VAL A 278 2.54 -2.44 17.47
N PHE A 279 3.84 -2.22 17.72
CA PHE A 279 4.84 -2.35 16.66
C PHE A 279 5.19 -3.83 16.40
N THR A 280 5.36 -4.13 15.12
CA THR A 280 5.86 -5.41 14.62
C THR A 280 7.39 -5.42 14.65
N GLU A 281 8.00 -6.50 15.14
CA GLU A 281 9.44 -6.69 15.02
C GLU A 281 9.80 -7.02 13.56
N ILE A 282 10.75 -6.29 13.00
CA ILE A 282 11.29 -6.52 11.66
C ILE A 282 12.77 -6.87 11.73
N VAL A 283 13.22 -7.74 10.83
CA VAL A 283 14.64 -8.04 10.61
C VAL A 283 14.99 -7.75 9.16
N LEU A 284 16.08 -7.00 8.97
CA LEU A 284 16.57 -6.65 7.64
C LEU A 284 17.38 -7.82 7.08
N GLU A 285 16.92 -8.43 5.98
CA GLU A 285 17.62 -9.53 5.29
C GLU A 285 18.62 -9.00 4.27
#